data_AF-A0A816WPG1-F1
#
_entry.id   AF-A0A816WPG1-F1
#
_cell.length_a   1.000
_cell.length_b   1.000
_cell.length_c   1.000
_cell.angle_alpha   90.00
_cell.angle_beta   90.00
_cell.angle_gamma   90.00
#
_symmetry.space_group_name_H-M   'P 1'
#
loop_
_entity.id
_entity.type
_entity.pdbx_description
1 polymer ?
#
loop_
_entity_poly.entity_id
_entity_poly.type
_entity_poly.pdbx_seq_one_letter_code
_entity_poly.pdbx_strand_id
1 'polypeptide(L)'
;MLFRKDPCGIICIALTYAMLLHCLYVILFIIIIPLLNESLYGTLHALITCTFVFLCVFSHARASYFDPGFVPLPKKGIDFSDVKMNDNNKENNDGWTVCNRCDTYRPARSHHCRICRRCVRRLDHHCPWINNCVGEFNQKYFMLFLFYVGVISVYVMAFLIWSLVVFPVKSDTLVVNSIILCVESCLFGLFVITILVDQIQSILNDRSLIDALKLDEHARTTQQILPPAKVLLRKVFGPGPIIFWLLPCDLKSSNDAIDLREMHNV
;
A
#
# COMPACT_ATOMS: atom_id res chain seq x y z
N MET A 1 -1.65 -19.22 2.68
CA MET A 1 -2.97 -18.89 3.28
C MET A 1 -3.13 -17.38 3.22
N LEU A 2 -4.07 -16.90 2.40
CA LEU A 2 -4.25 -15.48 2.05
C LEU A 2 -5.03 -14.69 3.12
N PHE A 3 -5.90 -15.35 3.90
CA PHE A 3 -6.79 -14.68 4.85
C PHE A 3 -6.42 -15.02 6.30
N ARG A 4 -6.15 -14.00 7.12
CA ARG A 4 -5.80 -14.14 8.53
C ARG A 4 -7.04 -13.91 9.40
N LYS A 5 -7.24 -14.77 10.40
CA LYS A 5 -8.32 -14.61 11.40
C LYS A 5 -7.91 -13.66 12.52
N ASP A 6 -7.34 -12.51 12.18
CA ASP A 6 -7.05 -11.45 13.13
C ASP A 6 -8.34 -10.62 13.35
N PRO A 7 -8.91 -10.58 14.57
CA PRO A 7 -10.16 -9.85 14.81
C PRO A 7 -10.06 -8.36 14.49
N CYS A 8 -8.91 -7.74 14.81
CA CYS A 8 -8.65 -6.34 14.52
C CYS A 8 -8.67 -6.09 13.01
N GLY A 9 -7.93 -6.90 12.24
CA GLY A 9 -7.92 -6.79 10.78
C GLY A 9 -9.29 -7.00 10.12
N ILE A 10 -10.11 -7.94 10.62
CA ILE A 10 -11.47 -8.16 10.12
C ILE A 10 -12.35 -6.91 10.35
N ILE A 11 -12.28 -6.32 11.55
CA ILE A 11 -13.03 -5.12 11.89
C ILE A 11 -12.58 -3.94 11.03
N CYS A 12 -11.27 -3.76 10.85
CA CYS A 12 -10.74 -2.68 10.01
C CYS A 12 -11.19 -2.82 8.55
N ILE A 13 -11.12 -4.02 7.96
CA ILE A 13 -11.61 -4.27 6.59
C ILE A 13 -13.11 -3.98 6.49
N ALA A 14 -13.92 -4.46 7.44
CA ALA A 14 -15.35 -4.21 7.45
C ALA A 14 -15.67 -2.72 7.53
N LEU A 15 -14.95 -1.99 8.39
CA LEU A 15 -15.08 -0.54 8.54
C LEU A 15 -14.70 0.21 7.26
N THR A 16 -13.59 -0.17 6.60
CA THR A 16 -13.18 0.42 5.32
C THR A 16 -14.26 0.27 4.25
N TYR A 17 -14.85 -0.91 4.09
CA TYR A 17 -15.91 -1.11 3.11
C TYR A 17 -17.23 -0.43 3.50
N ALA A 18 -17.58 -0.40 4.79
CA ALA A 18 -18.76 0.33 5.27
C ALA A 18 -18.67 1.83 4.97
N MET A 19 -17.50 2.43 5.21
CA MET A 19 -17.18 3.82 4.89
C MET A 19 -17.30 4.10 3.38
N LEU A 20 -16.67 3.29 2.53
CA LEU A 20 -16.76 3.46 1.08
C LEU A 20 -18.21 3.33 0.56
N LEU A 21 -18.98 2.40 1.13
CA LEU A 21 -20.40 2.24 0.80
C LEU A 21 -21.24 3.43 1.28
N HIS A 22 -20.99 3.94 2.49
CA HIS A 22 -21.62 5.14 3.01
C HIS A 22 -21.32 6.36 2.13
N CYS A 23 -20.06 6.55 1.75
CA CYS A 23 -19.65 7.58 0.80
C CYS A 23 -20.42 7.48 -0.53
N LEU A 24 -20.48 6.30 -1.15
CA LEU A 24 -21.24 6.09 -2.39
C LEU A 24 -22.73 6.37 -2.18
N TYR A 25 -23.30 5.92 -1.07
CA TYR A 25 -24.71 6.13 -0.74
C TYR A 25 -25.04 7.63 -0.65
N VAL A 26 -24.25 8.39 0.11
CA VAL A 26 -24.49 9.83 0.28
C VAL A 26 -24.33 10.58 -1.03
N ILE A 27 -23.25 10.34 -1.77
CA ILE A 27 -23.01 11.05 -3.04
C ILE A 27 -24.10 10.73 -4.07
N LEU A 28 -24.43 9.46 -4.29
CA LEU A 28 -25.37 9.07 -5.34
C LEU A 28 -26.82 9.33 -4.95
N PHE A 29 -27.25 8.86 -3.78
CA PHE A 29 -28.67 8.82 -3.41
C PHE A 29 -29.14 10.01 -2.57
N ILE A 30 -28.24 10.63 -1.80
CA ILE A 30 -28.61 11.77 -0.95
C ILE A 30 -28.35 13.11 -1.64
N ILE A 31 -27.31 13.20 -2.48
CA ILE A 31 -26.92 14.44 -3.16
C ILE A 31 -27.32 14.41 -4.65
N ILE A 32 -26.78 13.47 -5.44
CA ILE A 32 -26.93 13.53 -6.91
C ILE A 32 -28.36 13.27 -7.37
N ILE A 33 -29.00 12.18 -6.94
CA ILE A 33 -30.38 11.88 -7.38
C ILE A 33 -31.37 13.01 -6.99
N PRO A 34 -31.38 13.54 -5.75
CA PRO A 34 -32.36 14.58 -5.39
C PRO A 34 -32.07 15.96 -5.98
N LEU A 35 -30.79 16.30 -6.22
CA LEU A 35 -30.39 17.68 -6.58
C LEU A 35 -29.96 17.82 -8.05
N LEU A 36 -29.52 16.74 -8.69
CA LEU A 36 -28.76 16.77 -9.95
C LEU A 36 -29.14 15.66 -10.96
N ASN A 37 -30.23 14.92 -10.77
CA ASN A 37 -30.60 13.71 -11.55
C ASN A 37 -30.50 13.87 -13.08
N GLU A 38 -30.94 15.00 -13.61
CA GLU A 38 -31.01 15.26 -15.06
C GLU A 38 -29.85 16.13 -15.56
N SER A 39 -28.87 16.44 -14.70
CA SER A 39 -27.77 17.33 -15.05
C SER A 39 -26.55 16.54 -15.53
N LEU A 40 -25.88 17.05 -16.58
CA LEU A 40 -24.59 16.51 -17.01
C LEU A 40 -23.56 16.53 -15.87
N TYR A 41 -23.60 17.57 -15.03
CA TYR A 41 -22.74 17.68 -13.84
C TYR A 41 -22.95 16.52 -12.87
N GLY A 42 -24.21 16.19 -12.54
CA GLY A 42 -24.54 15.04 -11.69
C GLY A 42 -23.96 13.73 -12.22
N THR A 43 -24.16 13.46 -13.51
CA THR A 43 -23.60 12.27 -14.17
C THR A 43 -22.07 12.24 -14.12
N LEU A 44 -21.41 13.37 -14.38
CA LEU A 44 -19.94 13.45 -14.30
C LEU A 44 -19.43 13.18 -12.87
N HIS A 45 -20.04 13.80 -11.87
CA HIS A 45 -19.68 13.58 -10.46
C HIS A 45 -19.92 12.12 -10.03
N ALA A 46 -21.01 11.49 -10.48
CA ALA A 46 -21.29 10.07 -10.23
C ALA A 46 -20.21 9.18 -10.85
N LEU A 47 -19.86 9.40 -12.12
CA LEU A 47 -18.83 8.62 -12.81
C LEU A 47 -17.44 8.77 -12.15
N ILE A 48 -17.06 10.00 -11.79
CA ILE A 48 -15.79 10.27 -11.10
C ILE A 48 -15.74 9.54 -9.75
N THR A 49 -16.81 9.66 -8.96
CA THR A 49 -16.89 9.01 -7.64
C THR A 49 -16.81 7.49 -7.77
N CYS A 50 -17.60 6.89 -8.65
CA CYS A 50 -17.59 5.45 -8.90
C CYS A 50 -16.21 4.96 -9.40
N THR A 51 -15.54 5.74 -10.25
CA THR A 51 -14.21 5.39 -10.76
C THR A 51 -13.17 5.39 -9.64
N PHE A 52 -13.12 6.43 -8.81
CA PHE A 52 -12.18 6.48 -7.70
C PHE A 52 -12.47 5.41 -6.64
N VAL A 53 -13.74 5.16 -6.31
CA VAL A 53 -14.10 4.09 -5.38
C VAL A 53 -13.73 2.72 -5.96
N PHE A 54 -13.95 2.47 -7.24
CA PHE A 54 -13.51 1.24 -7.91
C PHE A 54 -11.99 1.05 -7.81
N LEU A 55 -11.20 2.09 -8.14
CA LEU A 55 -9.74 2.04 -8.08
C LEU A 55 -9.24 1.85 -6.63
N CYS A 56 -9.90 2.48 -5.66
CA CYS A 56 -9.62 2.31 -4.24
C CYS A 56 -9.86 0.86 -3.80
N VAL A 57 -11.04 0.31 -4.10
CA VAL A 57 -11.42 -1.08 -3.77
C VAL A 57 -10.47 -2.07 -4.44
N PHE A 58 -10.12 -1.84 -5.71
CA PHE A 58 -9.21 -2.72 -6.44
C PHE A 58 -7.79 -2.67 -5.87
N SER A 59 -7.29 -1.48 -5.53
CA SER A 59 -5.98 -1.31 -4.86
C SER A 59 -5.97 -1.97 -3.48
N HIS A 60 -7.02 -1.78 -2.69
CA HIS A 60 -7.18 -2.40 -1.37
C HIS A 60 -7.20 -3.93 -1.46
N ALA A 61 -7.97 -4.48 -2.40
CA ALA A 61 -8.03 -5.92 -2.63
C ALA A 61 -6.65 -6.48 -3.00
N ARG A 62 -5.91 -5.80 -3.88
CA ARG A 62 -4.54 -6.19 -4.22
C ARG A 62 -3.62 -6.10 -3.00
N ALA A 63 -3.64 -5.03 -2.22
CA ALA A 63 -2.82 -4.92 -1.01
C ALA A 63 -3.12 -6.04 0.02
N SER A 64 -4.40 -6.36 0.21
CA SER A 64 -4.88 -7.34 1.18
C SER A 64 -4.57 -8.78 0.79
N TYR A 65 -4.71 -9.12 -0.50
CA TYR A 65 -4.64 -10.50 -0.97
C TYR A 65 -3.33 -10.86 -1.68
N PHE A 66 -2.52 -9.89 -2.09
CA PHE A 66 -1.24 -10.19 -2.72
C PHE A 66 -0.21 -10.62 -1.68
N ASP A 67 0.70 -11.51 -2.09
CA ASP A 67 1.82 -11.92 -1.23
C ASP A 67 2.68 -10.69 -0.92
N PRO A 68 2.91 -10.33 0.35
CA PRO A 68 3.78 -9.20 0.70
C PRO A 68 5.27 -9.50 0.46
N GLY A 69 5.63 -10.73 0.12
CA GLY A 69 6.99 -11.21 -0.03
C GLY A 69 7.39 -12.15 1.11
N PHE A 70 6.56 -13.15 1.41
CA PHE A 70 6.90 -14.15 2.43
C PHE A 70 8.17 -14.91 2.05
N VAL A 71 9.11 -14.99 2.98
CA VAL A 71 10.29 -15.84 2.83
C VAL A 71 9.83 -17.31 2.82
N PRO A 72 10.29 -18.14 1.87
CA PRO A 72 10.00 -19.57 1.85
C PRO A 72 10.43 -20.24 3.16
N LEU A 73 9.64 -21.22 3.61
CA LEU A 73 10.03 -22.04 4.76
C LEU A 73 10.88 -23.23 4.26
N PRO A 74 11.88 -23.66 5.03
CA PRO A 74 12.67 -24.84 4.68
C PRO A 74 11.78 -26.08 4.60
N LYS A 75 12.04 -26.94 3.62
CA LYS A 75 11.39 -28.26 3.52
C LYS A 75 12.06 -29.30 4.43
N LYS A 76 13.29 -29.05 4.87
CA LYS A 76 14.10 -29.90 5.78
C LYS A 76 14.75 -29.00 6.83
N GLY A 77 15.01 -29.54 8.02
CA GLY A 77 15.72 -28.81 9.08
C GLY A 77 17.06 -28.29 8.55
N ILE A 78 17.30 -27.00 8.73
CA ILE A 78 18.55 -26.36 8.32
C ILE A 78 19.50 -26.42 9.50
N ASP A 79 20.74 -26.85 9.27
CA ASP A 79 21.79 -26.70 10.28
C ASP A 79 22.32 -25.27 10.26
N PHE A 80 22.24 -24.58 11.40
CA PHE A 80 22.70 -23.19 11.59
C PHE A 80 24.09 -23.13 12.24
N SER A 81 24.76 -24.27 12.42
CA SER A 81 26.09 -24.38 13.01
C SER A 81 27.13 -23.48 12.32
N ASP A 82 27.09 -23.39 10.99
CA ASP A 82 28.00 -22.57 10.17
C ASP A 82 27.85 -21.06 10.41
N VAL A 83 26.64 -20.57 10.69
CA VAL A 83 26.37 -19.13 10.90
C VAL A 83 26.80 -18.67 12.28
N LYS A 84 26.62 -19.52 13.30
CA LYS A 84 27.03 -19.20 14.68
C LYS A 84 28.55 -19.13 14.84
N MET A 85 29.29 -19.86 14.01
CA MET A 85 30.76 -19.78 13.94
C MET A 85 31.24 -18.48 13.28
N ASN A 86 30.48 -17.96 12.30
CA ASN A 86 30.86 -16.79 11.51
C ASN A 86 30.38 -15.44 12.07
N ASP A 87 29.61 -15.42 13.17
CA ASP A 87 29.20 -14.17 13.85
C ASP A 87 30.41 -13.41 14.43
N ASN A 88 31.55 -14.10 14.61
CA ASN A 88 32.85 -13.51 14.98
C ASN A 88 33.66 -12.99 13.78
N ASN A 89 33.31 -13.35 12.53
CA ASN A 89 33.93 -12.87 11.30
C ASN A 89 32.86 -12.22 10.41
N LYS A 90 32.51 -10.98 10.77
CA LYS A 90 31.60 -10.11 10.00
C LYS A 90 32.16 -9.80 8.61
N GLU A 91 31.98 -10.67 7.63
CA GLU A 91 32.24 -10.34 6.22
C GLU A 91 31.57 -11.29 5.21
N ASN A 92 30.33 -11.70 5.46
CA ASN A 92 29.47 -12.17 4.35
C ASN A 92 28.80 -10.94 3.73
N ASN A 93 29.32 -10.53 2.56
CA ASN A 93 28.97 -9.33 1.77
C ASN A 93 27.48 -9.18 1.39
N ASP A 94 26.63 -10.16 1.69
CA ASP A 94 25.28 -10.25 1.13
C ASP A 94 24.17 -9.87 2.14
N GLY A 95 24.51 -9.60 3.41
CA GLY A 95 23.58 -9.09 4.43
C GLY A 95 22.47 -10.05 4.89
N TRP A 96 22.62 -11.35 4.64
CA TRP A 96 21.67 -12.38 5.08
C TRP A 96 21.75 -12.61 6.59
N THR A 97 20.60 -12.89 7.22
CA THR A 97 20.51 -13.20 8.66
C THR A 97 19.64 -14.44 8.90
N VAL A 98 19.67 -14.99 10.12
CA VAL A 98 18.86 -16.16 10.50
C VAL A 98 17.62 -15.74 11.29
N CYS A 99 16.49 -16.41 11.04
CA CYS A 99 15.30 -16.31 11.87
C CYS A 99 15.03 -17.61 12.64
N ASN A 100 15.35 -17.61 13.93
CA ASN A 100 15.13 -18.76 14.81
C ASN A 100 13.65 -19.19 14.94
N ARG A 101 12.68 -18.29 14.63
CA ARG A 101 11.25 -18.62 14.73
C ARG A 101 10.70 -19.30 13.48
N CYS A 102 11.27 -18.99 12.33
CA CYS A 102 10.89 -19.59 11.05
C CYS A 102 11.88 -20.68 10.62
N ASP A 103 12.94 -20.88 11.39
CA ASP A 103 14.04 -21.80 11.11
C ASP A 103 14.60 -21.61 9.70
N THR A 104 14.77 -20.35 9.27
CA THR A 104 15.16 -20.02 7.90
C THR A 104 16.20 -18.92 7.84
N TYR A 105 17.04 -18.97 6.80
CA TYR A 105 17.77 -17.81 6.32
C TYR A 105 16.79 -16.78 5.77
N ARG A 106 17.04 -15.50 6.06
CA ARG A 106 16.26 -14.38 5.53
C ARG A 106 17.19 -13.35 4.90
N PRO A 107 16.83 -12.80 3.74
CA PRO A 107 17.64 -11.80 3.07
C PRO A 107 17.68 -10.50 3.85
N ALA A 108 18.61 -9.62 3.50
CA ALA A 108 18.75 -8.29 4.09
C ALA A 108 17.38 -7.56 4.14
N ARG A 109 17.16 -6.81 5.23
CA ARG A 109 15.93 -6.04 5.48
C ARG A 109 14.64 -6.87 5.61
N SER A 110 14.74 -8.19 5.70
CA SER A 110 13.59 -9.04 6.03
C SER A 110 13.39 -9.12 7.53
N HIS A 111 12.15 -9.04 7.99
CA HIS A 111 11.81 -9.13 9.42
C HIS A 111 10.69 -10.15 9.66
N HIS A 112 10.67 -10.74 10.86
CA HIS A 112 9.65 -11.69 11.25
C HIS A 112 8.41 -10.96 11.77
N CYS A 113 7.28 -11.08 11.07
CA CYS A 113 6.00 -10.59 11.56
C CYS A 113 5.39 -11.61 12.53
N ARG A 114 5.15 -11.19 13.78
CA ARG A 114 4.56 -12.05 14.82
C ARG A 114 3.11 -12.43 14.52
N ILE A 115 2.35 -11.54 13.87
CA ILE A 115 0.94 -11.74 13.55
C ILE A 115 0.82 -12.73 12.38
N CYS A 116 1.57 -12.51 11.30
CA CYS A 116 1.60 -13.42 10.15
C CYS A 116 2.38 -14.72 10.40
N ARG A 117 3.20 -14.78 11.46
CA ARG A 117 4.11 -15.89 11.82
C ARG A 117 5.04 -16.32 10.69
N ARG A 118 5.52 -15.34 9.93
CA ARG A 118 6.38 -15.53 8.76
C ARG A 118 7.37 -14.36 8.66
N CYS A 119 8.55 -14.65 8.11
CA CYS A 119 9.44 -13.59 7.64
C CYS A 119 8.90 -12.99 6.34
N VAL A 120 8.97 -11.68 6.21
CA VAL A 120 8.53 -10.90 5.05
C VAL A 120 9.71 -10.06 4.54
N ARG A 121 9.92 -10.06 3.23
CA ARG A 121 10.96 -9.29 2.54
C ARG A 121 10.62 -7.81 2.57
N ARG A 122 11.62 -6.99 2.95
CA ARG A 122 11.47 -5.53 3.18
C ARG A 122 10.20 -5.22 3.97
N LEU A 123 10.00 -5.93 5.08
CA LEU A 123 8.82 -5.73 5.91
C LEU A 123 8.82 -4.29 6.42
N ASP A 124 7.77 -3.55 6.08
CA ASP A 124 7.51 -2.23 6.64
C ASP A 124 6.73 -2.40 7.95
N HIS A 125 5.48 -2.87 7.85
CA HIS A 125 4.66 -3.18 9.02
C HIS A 125 3.60 -4.24 8.74
N HIS A 126 2.93 -4.70 9.81
CA HIS A 126 1.67 -5.43 9.68
C HIS A 126 0.51 -4.44 9.80
N CYS A 127 -0.32 -4.38 8.77
CA CYS A 127 -1.39 -3.39 8.67
C CYS A 127 -2.75 -4.06 8.88
N PRO A 128 -3.48 -3.71 9.97
CA PRO A 128 -4.80 -4.27 10.20
C PRO A 128 -5.80 -3.83 9.13
N TRP A 129 -5.64 -2.63 8.54
CA TRP A 129 -6.53 -2.10 7.51
C TRP A 129 -6.58 -2.93 6.22
N ILE A 130 -5.52 -3.68 5.90
CA ILE A 130 -5.50 -4.63 4.79
C ILE A 130 -5.44 -6.09 5.28
N ASN A 131 -5.49 -6.31 6.60
CA ASN A 131 -5.31 -7.61 7.27
C ASN A 131 -4.12 -8.42 6.71
N ASN A 132 -3.02 -7.73 6.40
CA ASN A 132 -1.84 -8.29 5.76
C ASN A 132 -0.58 -7.48 6.12
N CYS A 133 0.59 -8.04 5.87
CA CYS A 133 1.82 -7.26 5.92
C CYS A 133 1.92 -6.32 4.72
N VAL A 134 2.56 -5.18 4.91
CA VAL A 134 3.08 -4.33 3.83
C VAL A 134 4.55 -4.69 3.66
N GLY A 135 4.91 -5.18 2.48
CA GLY A 135 6.25 -5.62 2.14
C GLY A 135 6.56 -5.41 0.65
N GLU A 136 7.70 -5.94 0.22
CA GLU A 136 8.27 -5.67 -1.11
C GLU A 136 7.28 -5.83 -2.27
N PHE A 137 6.44 -6.87 -2.24
CA PHE A 137 5.61 -7.25 -3.39
C PHE A 137 4.21 -6.65 -3.39
N ASN A 138 3.75 -6.03 -2.30
CA ASN A 138 2.44 -5.39 -2.23
C ASN A 138 2.48 -3.89 -1.83
N GLN A 139 3.66 -3.33 -1.59
CA GLN A 139 3.83 -1.92 -1.22
C GLN A 139 3.17 -0.95 -2.21
N LYS A 140 3.28 -1.20 -3.52
CA LYS A 140 2.62 -0.39 -4.56
C LYS A 140 1.11 -0.31 -4.35
N TYR A 141 0.47 -1.45 -4.14
CA TYR A 141 -0.99 -1.51 -3.97
C TYR A 141 -1.44 -0.81 -2.69
N PHE A 142 -0.65 -0.93 -1.62
CA PHE A 142 -0.90 -0.20 -0.38
C PHE A 142 -0.78 1.31 -0.57
N MET A 143 0.25 1.78 -1.28
CA MET A 143 0.43 3.19 -1.62
C MET A 143 -0.73 3.74 -2.46
N LEU A 144 -1.20 2.97 -3.45
CA LEU A 144 -2.34 3.35 -4.28
C LEU A 144 -3.64 3.39 -3.47
N PHE A 145 -3.85 2.44 -2.56
CA PHE A 145 -4.98 2.47 -1.64
C PHE A 145 -4.99 3.76 -0.81
N LEU A 146 -3.87 4.12 -0.17
CA LEU A 146 -3.77 5.37 0.60
C LEU A 146 -4.02 6.62 -0.27
N PHE A 147 -3.43 6.64 -1.46
CA PHE A 147 -3.60 7.73 -2.41
C PHE A 147 -5.07 7.91 -2.81
N TYR A 148 -5.76 6.82 -3.17
CA TYR A 148 -7.15 6.90 -3.58
C TYR A 148 -8.09 7.25 -2.44
N VAL A 149 -7.86 6.77 -1.22
CA VAL A 149 -8.62 7.24 -0.05
C VAL A 149 -8.43 8.74 0.15
N GLY A 150 -7.19 9.26 0.09
CA GLY A 150 -6.91 10.69 0.21
C GLY A 150 -7.59 11.53 -0.87
N VAL A 151 -7.53 11.09 -2.13
CA VAL A 151 -8.20 11.76 -3.26
C VAL A 151 -9.72 11.76 -3.07
N ILE A 152 -10.31 10.63 -2.69
CA ILE A 152 -11.75 10.53 -2.42
C ILE A 152 -12.13 11.51 -1.31
N SER A 153 -11.43 11.50 -0.16
CA SER A 153 -11.72 12.39 0.97
C SER A 153 -11.72 13.87 0.59
N VAL A 154 -10.71 14.32 -0.17
CA VAL A 154 -10.63 15.73 -0.62
C VAL A 154 -11.74 16.04 -1.63
N TYR A 155 -11.96 15.13 -2.59
CA TYR A 155 -12.96 15.31 -3.64
C TYR A 155 -14.38 15.40 -3.09
N VAL A 156 -14.77 14.46 -2.22
CA VAL A 156 -16.13 14.43 -1.65
C VAL A 156 -16.37 15.60 -0.70
N MET A 157 -15.35 16.05 0.03
CA MET A 157 -15.44 17.25 0.86
C MET A 157 -15.66 18.51 0.00
N ALA A 158 -14.90 18.68 -1.08
CA ALA A 158 -15.07 19.80 -2.00
C ALA A 158 -16.45 19.78 -2.68
N PHE A 159 -16.89 18.61 -3.14
CA PHE A 159 -18.20 18.44 -3.76
C PHE A 159 -19.34 18.67 -2.76
N LEU A 160 -19.21 18.19 -1.53
CA LEU A 160 -20.17 18.42 -0.46
C LEU A 160 -20.32 19.92 -0.16
N ILE A 161 -19.20 20.63 0.06
CA ILE A 161 -19.20 22.09 0.31
C ILE A 161 -19.90 22.83 -0.83
N TRP A 162 -19.53 22.51 -2.08
CA TRP A 162 -20.18 23.11 -3.25
C TRP A 162 -21.68 22.84 -3.26
N SER A 163 -22.11 21.61 -3.00
CA SER A 163 -23.53 21.24 -3.00
C SER A 163 -24.34 22.00 -1.94
N LEU A 164 -23.78 22.20 -0.74
CA LEU A 164 -24.42 22.92 0.36
C LEU A 164 -24.49 24.44 0.13
N VAL A 165 -23.56 25.00 -0.65
CA VAL A 165 -23.56 26.42 -1.02
C VAL A 165 -24.57 26.70 -2.15
N VAL A 166 -24.68 25.79 -3.12
CA VAL A 166 -25.51 26.01 -4.32
C VAL A 166 -26.98 25.63 -4.08
N PHE A 167 -27.23 24.54 -3.36
CA PHE A 167 -28.57 24.03 -3.16
C PHE A 167 -29.04 24.27 -1.72
N PRO A 168 -30.28 24.76 -1.53
CA PRO A 168 -30.82 24.92 -0.19
C PRO A 168 -30.97 23.55 0.46
N VAL A 169 -30.61 23.47 1.74
CA VAL A 169 -30.79 22.27 2.56
C VAL A 169 -32.28 22.05 2.81
N LYS A 170 -32.81 20.88 2.39
CA LYS A 170 -34.26 20.59 2.42
C LYS A 170 -34.68 19.44 3.33
N SER A 171 -33.74 18.68 3.91
CA SER A 171 -34.05 17.46 4.67
C SER A 171 -33.03 17.19 5.78
N ASP A 172 -33.52 16.79 6.95
CA ASP A 172 -32.68 16.38 8.08
C ASP A 172 -31.78 15.19 7.70
N THR A 173 -32.28 14.28 6.86
CA THR A 173 -31.50 13.14 6.34
C THR A 173 -30.28 13.62 5.56
N LEU A 174 -30.43 14.66 4.72
CA LEU A 174 -29.31 15.26 3.99
C LEU A 174 -28.28 15.85 4.95
N VAL A 175 -28.74 16.61 5.95
CA VAL A 175 -27.84 17.25 6.95
C VAL A 175 -27.05 16.22 7.73
N VAL A 176 -27.72 15.22 8.30
CA VAL A 176 -27.08 14.20 9.13
C VAL A 176 -26.05 13.41 8.33
N ASN A 177 -26.41 12.93 7.13
CA ASN A 177 -25.48 12.19 6.27
C ASN A 177 -24.30 13.06 5.79
N SER A 178 -24.54 14.34 5.51
CA SER A 178 -23.48 15.30 5.15
C SER A 178 -22.48 15.51 6.29
N ILE A 179 -22.96 15.64 7.53
CA ILE A 179 -22.11 15.77 8.72
C ILE A 179 -21.28 14.50 8.91
N ILE A 180 -21.90 13.32 8.83
CA ILE A 180 -21.18 12.04 8.98
C ILE A 180 -20.12 11.91 7.89
N LEU A 181 -20.45 12.19 6.62
CA LEU A 181 -19.50 12.14 5.52
C LEU A 181 -18.34 13.12 5.71
N CYS A 182 -18.60 14.32 6.22
CA CYS A 182 -17.57 15.32 6.51
C CYS A 182 -16.61 14.82 7.61
N VAL A 183 -17.15 14.30 8.71
CA VAL A 183 -16.35 13.75 9.82
C VAL A 183 -15.51 12.56 9.35
N GLU A 184 -16.13 11.63 8.62
CA GLU A 184 -15.46 10.48 8.02
C GLU A 184 -14.30 10.91 7.10
N SER A 185 -14.57 11.83 6.17
CA SER A 185 -13.59 12.31 5.19
C SER A 185 -12.42 13.02 5.86
N CYS A 186 -12.67 13.83 6.89
CA CYS A 186 -11.63 14.54 7.63
C CYS A 186 -10.78 13.58 8.47
N LEU A 187 -11.39 12.73 9.29
CA LEU A 187 -10.66 11.82 10.17
C LEU A 187 -9.82 10.82 9.38
N PHE A 188 -10.43 10.12 8.43
CA PHE A 188 -9.73 9.12 7.65
C PHE A 188 -8.82 9.76 6.60
N GLY A 189 -9.21 10.88 6.01
CA GLY A 189 -8.37 11.62 5.06
C GLY A 189 -7.06 12.09 5.69
N LEU A 190 -7.12 12.71 6.87
CA LEU A 190 -5.91 13.12 7.60
C LEU A 190 -5.06 11.91 7.99
N PHE A 191 -5.69 10.85 8.51
CA PHE A 191 -4.99 9.63 8.88
C PHE A 191 -4.21 9.03 7.69
N VAL A 192 -4.86 8.84 6.53
CA VAL A 192 -4.18 8.26 5.37
C VAL A 192 -3.13 9.17 4.77
N ILE A 193 -3.30 10.49 4.84
CA ILE A 193 -2.27 11.44 4.38
C ILE A 193 -1.01 11.32 5.24
N THR A 194 -1.14 11.22 6.56
CA THR A 194 0.00 11.01 7.46
C THR A 194 0.73 9.71 7.13
N ILE A 195 0.00 8.60 6.96
CA ILE A 195 0.61 7.31 6.59
C ILE A 195 1.24 7.38 5.20
N LEU A 196 0.60 8.05 4.23
CA LEU A 196 1.15 8.18 2.88
C LEU A 196 2.48 8.96 2.89
N VAL A 197 2.55 10.05 3.66
CA VAL A 197 3.79 10.81 3.84
C VAL A 197 4.88 9.95 4.47
N ASP A 198 4.56 9.19 5.52
CA ASP A 198 5.49 8.27 6.17
C ASP A 198 6.00 7.21 5.19
N GLN A 199 5.13 6.60 4.39
CA GLN A 199 5.54 5.62 3.38
C GLN A 199 6.42 6.22 2.27
N ILE A 200 6.10 7.42 1.81
CA ILE A 200 6.95 8.15 0.85
C ILE A 200 8.32 8.42 1.49
N GLN A 201 8.35 8.88 2.74
CA GLN A 201 9.59 9.13 3.46
C GLN A 201 10.39 7.85 3.69
N SER A 202 9.76 6.71 4.01
CA SER A 202 10.41 5.40 4.12
C SER A 202 11.10 5.01 2.80
N ILE A 203 10.40 5.16 1.66
CA ILE A 203 10.96 4.91 0.32
C ILE A 203 12.11 5.87 -0.01
N LEU A 204 12.01 7.14 0.41
CA LEU A 204 13.04 8.14 0.16
C LEU A 204 14.22 8.02 1.13
N ASN A 205 14.02 7.52 2.35
CA ASN A 205 15.07 7.27 3.34
C ASN A 205 15.84 5.98 3.05
N ASP A 206 15.26 5.05 2.30
CA ASP A 206 16.04 3.96 1.66
C ASP A 206 17.18 4.50 0.79
N ARG A 207 17.09 5.76 0.35
CA ARG A 207 18.20 6.48 -0.26
C ARG A 207 19.39 6.62 0.67
N SER A 208 19.22 7.02 1.93
CA SER A 208 20.38 7.27 2.81
C SER A 208 21.10 5.96 3.15
N LEU A 209 20.38 4.85 3.24
CA LEU A 209 20.97 3.52 3.40
C LEU A 209 21.69 3.05 2.13
N ILE A 210 21.07 3.22 0.95
CA ILE A 210 21.71 2.87 -0.32
C ILE A 210 22.89 3.80 -0.62
N ASP A 211 22.78 5.10 -0.36
CA ASP A 211 23.86 6.06 -0.53
C ASP A 211 24.98 5.80 0.50
N ALA A 212 24.68 5.33 1.72
CA ALA A 212 25.70 4.86 2.67
C ALA A 212 26.42 3.59 2.19
N LEU A 213 25.70 2.61 1.65
CA LEU A 213 26.29 1.40 1.05
C LEU A 213 27.03 1.71 -0.26
N LYS A 214 26.51 2.65 -1.06
CA LYS A 214 27.15 3.11 -2.29
C LYS A 214 28.31 4.03 -2.01
N LEU A 215 28.42 4.74 -0.89
CA LEU A 215 29.66 5.45 -0.55
C LEU A 215 30.82 4.46 -0.34
N ASP A 216 30.51 3.26 0.14
CA ASP A 216 31.45 2.14 0.22
C ASP A 216 31.81 1.60 -1.20
N GLU A 217 30.84 1.60 -2.12
CA GLU A 217 30.98 1.07 -3.49
C GLU A 217 31.45 2.12 -4.54
N HIS A 218 31.20 3.42 -4.34
CA HIS A 218 31.57 4.55 -5.22
C HIS A 218 33.04 4.94 -5.12
N ALA A 219 33.81 4.28 -4.25
CA ALA A 219 35.23 4.13 -4.47
C ALA A 219 35.55 3.38 -5.79
N ARG A 220 34.58 2.74 -6.46
CA ARG A 220 34.84 1.88 -7.63
C ARG A 220 34.15 2.26 -8.94
N THR A 221 32.91 2.74 -9.03
CA THR A 221 32.33 2.95 -10.38
C THR A 221 31.21 3.99 -10.48
N THR A 222 31.53 5.09 -11.15
CA THR A 222 30.66 6.21 -11.53
C THR A 222 29.62 5.82 -12.58
N GLN A 223 28.32 5.84 -12.24
CA GLN A 223 27.23 6.11 -13.19
C GLN A 223 25.84 6.16 -12.50
N GLN A 224 25.16 7.32 -12.48
CA GLN A 224 23.69 7.37 -12.61
C GLN A 224 23.17 8.79 -12.94
N ILE A 225 22.44 8.91 -14.06
CA ILE A 225 21.94 10.16 -14.68
C ILE A 225 20.50 10.52 -14.23
N LEU A 226 19.83 9.69 -13.42
CA LEU A 226 18.46 9.94 -12.94
C LEU A 226 18.48 10.50 -11.50
N PRO A 227 17.62 11.47 -11.12
CA PRO A 227 17.54 11.93 -9.74
C PRO A 227 17.21 10.74 -8.81
N PRO A 228 17.91 10.59 -7.66
CA PRO A 228 17.86 9.41 -6.82
C PRO A 228 16.43 8.95 -6.44
N ALA A 229 15.54 9.92 -6.16
CA ALA A 229 14.15 9.65 -5.80
C ALA A 229 13.35 8.93 -6.89
N LYS A 230 13.56 9.27 -8.18
CA LYS A 230 12.83 8.61 -9.28
C LYS A 230 13.23 7.15 -9.45
N VAL A 231 14.48 6.80 -9.14
CA VAL A 231 14.96 5.42 -9.16
C VAL A 231 14.28 4.59 -8.06
N LEU A 232 14.16 5.15 -6.86
CA LEU A 232 13.53 4.48 -5.72
C LEU A 232 12.03 4.28 -5.95
N LEU A 233 11.32 5.31 -6.42
CA LEU A 233 9.91 5.19 -6.78
C LEU A 233 9.69 4.18 -7.90
N ARG A 234 10.57 4.11 -8.91
CA ARG A 234 10.50 3.06 -9.96
C ARG A 234 10.65 1.65 -9.42
N LYS A 235 11.42 1.43 -8.35
CA LYS A 235 11.54 0.11 -7.70
C LYS A 235 10.21 -0.33 -7.08
N VAL A 236 9.37 0.61 -6.65
CA VAL A 236 8.06 0.31 -6.03
C VAL A 236 6.96 0.26 -7.09
N PHE A 237 6.84 1.29 -7.93
CA PHE A 237 5.73 1.44 -8.87
C PHE A 237 5.92 0.67 -10.20
N GLY A 238 7.15 0.24 -10.47
CA GLY A 238 7.54 -0.50 -11.66
C GLY A 238 8.13 0.37 -12.77
N PRO A 239 8.69 -0.26 -13.82
CA PRO A 239 9.20 0.43 -14.99
C PRO A 239 8.05 0.99 -15.84
N GLY A 240 8.34 2.05 -16.59
CA GLY A 240 7.42 2.63 -17.58
C GLY A 240 6.93 4.06 -17.25
N PRO A 241 5.97 4.56 -18.04
CA PRO A 241 5.36 5.87 -17.87
C PRO A 241 4.63 6.03 -16.52
N ILE A 242 4.73 7.23 -15.93
CA ILE A 242 4.13 7.55 -14.61
C ILE A 242 2.61 7.37 -14.59
N ILE A 243 1.93 7.54 -15.72
CA ILE A 243 0.46 7.36 -15.78
C ILE A 243 0.03 5.93 -15.40
N PHE A 244 0.85 4.93 -15.70
CA PHE A 244 0.57 3.55 -15.33
C PHE A 244 0.89 3.23 -13.87
N TRP A 245 1.60 4.12 -13.17
CA TRP A 245 1.85 3.95 -11.73
C TRP A 245 0.57 4.03 -10.92
N LEU A 246 -0.41 4.79 -11.40
CA LEU A 246 -1.71 4.93 -10.78
C LEU A 246 -2.57 3.67 -10.94
N LEU A 247 -2.28 2.80 -11.90
CA LEU A 247 -3.02 1.56 -12.04
C LEU A 247 -2.51 0.52 -11.03
N PRO A 248 -3.41 -0.13 -10.27
CA PRO A 248 -3.06 -1.23 -9.36
C PRO A 248 -2.82 -2.55 -10.13
N CYS A 249 -2.06 -2.46 -11.22
CA CYS A 249 -1.58 -3.56 -12.03
C CYS A 249 -0.08 -3.42 -12.21
N ASP A 250 0.65 -4.54 -12.17
CA ASP A 250 2.07 -4.56 -12.50
C ASP A 250 2.25 -4.81 -14.00
N LEU A 251 2.83 -3.82 -14.68
CA LEU A 251 3.44 -4.02 -15.98
C LEU A 251 4.76 -4.76 -15.74
N LYS A 252 4.71 -6.09 -15.67
CA LYS A 252 5.91 -6.91 -15.50
C LYS A 252 6.85 -6.69 -16.68
N SER A 253 8.12 -6.38 -16.40
CA SER A 253 9.19 -6.67 -17.36
C SER A 253 9.45 -8.18 -17.35
N SER A 254 9.84 -8.75 -18.49
CA SER A 254 10.10 -10.19 -18.66
C SER A 254 11.13 -10.79 -17.70
N ASN A 255 11.97 -9.95 -17.07
CA ASN A 255 13.12 -10.41 -16.29
C ASN A 255 12.74 -10.81 -14.84
N ASP A 256 11.73 -10.17 -14.24
CA ASP A 256 11.29 -10.49 -12.86
C ASP A 256 10.54 -11.83 -12.75
N ALA A 257 10.09 -12.38 -13.88
CA ALA A 257 9.47 -13.70 -13.96
C ALA A 257 10.49 -14.86 -13.87
N ILE A 258 11.77 -14.59 -14.16
CA ILE A 258 12.86 -15.57 -14.11
C ILE A 258 13.31 -15.75 -12.65
N ASP A 259 13.49 -14.65 -11.91
CA ASP A 259 13.93 -14.65 -10.51
C ASP A 259 12.96 -15.40 -9.58
N LEU A 260 11.64 -15.24 -9.81
CA LEU A 260 10.60 -15.98 -9.08
C LEU A 260 10.56 -17.49 -9.42
N ARG A 261 10.99 -17.90 -10.62
CA ARG A 261 11.06 -19.32 -11.00
C ARG A 261 12.27 -20.01 -10.40
N GLU A 262 13.41 -19.31 -10.29
CA GLU A 262 14.60 -19.88 -9.66
C GLU A 262 14.42 -20.07 -8.14
N MET A 263 13.72 -19.16 -7.45
CA MET A 263 13.42 -19.31 -6.02
C MET A 263 12.44 -20.45 -5.69
N HIS A 264 11.62 -20.91 -6.65
CA HIS A 264 10.70 -22.05 -6.46
C HIS A 264 11.33 -23.42 -6.78
N ASN A 265 12.49 -23.42 -7.45
CA ASN A 265 13.21 -24.62 -7.87
C ASN A 265 14.40 -24.98 -6.96
N VAL A 266 14.56 -24.27 -5.83
CA VAL A 266 15.47 -24.62 -4.71
C VAL A 266 14.64 -25.07 -3.51
#